data_AF-A0A1B4FWK4-F1
#
_entry.id   AF-A0A1B4FWK4-F1
#
_cell.length_a   1.000
_cell.length_b   1.000
_cell.length_c   1.000
_cell.angle_alpha   90.00
_cell.angle_beta   90.00
_cell.angle_gamma   90.00
#
_symmetry.space_group_name_H-M   'P 1'
#
loop_
_entity.id
_entity.type
_entity.pdbx_description
1 polymer ?
#
loop_
_entity_poly.entity_id
_entity_poly.type
_entity_poly.pdbx_seq_one_letter_code
_entity_poly.pdbx_strand_id
1 'polypeptide(L)'
;MGARLKEERERLAKSQTDFAALGDVSKRAQITYEKGESTPDATYLNLVAGEGVDVQYVITGVRSSAALTRDEIELIEKYRAAPLAVKSAAIGALTAGALPEASPKFAIDFGSATIGQNNTVTGGSHAFNVTTKPPRKKK
;
A
#
# COMPACT_ATOMS: atom_id res chain seq x y z
N MET A 1 13.56 -22.15 -3.02
CA MET A 1 12.19 -22.67 -2.86
C MET A 1 11.93 -23.11 -1.43
N GLY A 2 12.75 -24.00 -0.85
CA GLY A 2 12.55 -24.49 0.53
C GLY A 2 12.35 -23.41 1.60
N ALA A 3 13.18 -22.36 1.61
CA ALA A 3 12.99 -21.22 2.51
C ALA A 3 11.62 -20.54 2.35
N ARG A 4 11.15 -20.34 1.11
CA ARG A 4 9.84 -19.73 0.82
C ARG A 4 8.67 -20.63 1.22
N LEU A 5 8.84 -21.96 1.11
CA LEU A 5 7.85 -22.92 1.63
C LEU A 5 7.77 -22.86 3.15
N LYS A 6 8.92 -22.74 3.83
CA LYS A 6 8.99 -22.55 5.28
C LYS A 6 8.32 -21.25 5.71
N GLU A 7 8.58 -20.16 4.99
CA GLU A 7 7.94 -18.85 5.25
C GLU A 7 6.41 -18.93 5.13
N GLU A 8 5.88 -19.62 4.12
CA GLU A 8 4.42 -19.81 3.99
C GLU A 8 3.83 -20.67 5.10
N ARG A 9 4.54 -21.74 5.52
CA ARG A 9 4.13 -22.53 6.69
C ARG A 9 4.04 -21.65 7.95
N GLU A 10 5.05 -20.82 8.18
CA GLU A 10 5.13 -19.93 9.34
C GLU A 10 4.08 -18.84 9.29
N ARG A 11 3.77 -18.30 8.10
CA ARG A 11 2.68 -17.36 7.89
C ARG A 11 1.31 -17.95 8.29
N LEU A 12 1.12 -19.25 8.05
CA LEU A 12 -0.09 -19.98 8.46
C LEU A 12 -0.03 -20.50 9.90
N ALA A 13 1.03 -20.20 10.67
CA ALA A 13 1.25 -20.64 12.04
C ALA A 13 1.16 -22.17 12.24
N LYS A 14 1.52 -22.97 11.23
CA LYS A 14 1.47 -24.44 11.30
C LYS A 14 2.82 -25.05 11.68
N SER A 15 2.80 -26.15 12.43
CA SER A 15 4.01 -26.94 12.68
C SER A 15 4.45 -27.70 11.42
N GLN A 16 5.70 -28.19 11.38
CA GLN A 16 6.17 -29.03 10.26
C GLN A 16 5.36 -30.32 10.12
N THR A 17 4.84 -30.86 11.21
CA THR A 17 4.00 -32.07 11.18
C THR A 17 2.64 -31.76 10.57
N ASP A 18 2.00 -30.67 11.03
CA ASP A 18 0.65 -30.31 10.56
C ASP A 18 0.69 -29.90 9.08
N PHE A 19 1.73 -29.18 8.67
CA PHE A 19 1.91 -28.76 7.29
C PHE A 19 2.23 -29.93 6.35
N ALA A 20 2.98 -30.93 6.83
CA ALA A 20 3.22 -32.16 6.08
C ALA A 20 1.91 -32.94 5.84
N ALA A 21 1.03 -32.98 6.84
CA ALA A 21 -0.27 -33.62 6.72
C ALA A 21 -1.18 -32.95 5.68
N LEU A 22 -1.09 -31.62 5.52
CA LEU A 22 -1.84 -30.91 4.46
C LEU A 22 -1.43 -31.37 3.06
N GLY A 23 -0.14 -31.65 2.85
CA GLY A 23 0.40 -32.10 1.58
C GLY A 23 0.39 -33.62 1.38
N ASP A 24 -0.26 -34.38 2.27
CA ASP A 24 -0.26 -35.85 2.30
C ASP A 24 1.16 -36.46 2.25
N VAL A 25 2.10 -35.85 2.99
CA VAL A 25 3.49 -36.31 3.07
C VAL A 25 3.94 -36.51 4.51
N SER A 26 5.04 -37.24 4.68
CA SER A 26 5.67 -37.39 5.99
C SER A 26 6.33 -36.09 6.46
N LYS A 27 6.41 -35.89 7.78
CA LYS A 27 7.21 -34.81 8.40
C LYS A 27 8.65 -34.77 7.86
N ARG A 28 9.25 -35.93 7.57
CA ARG A 28 10.61 -36.00 7.02
C ARG A 28 10.68 -35.36 5.64
N ALA A 29 9.71 -35.64 4.77
CA ALA A 29 9.63 -35.02 3.45
C ALA A 29 9.50 -33.50 3.56
N GLN A 30 8.65 -33.00 4.46
CA GLN A 30 8.52 -31.56 4.73
C GLN A 30 9.86 -30.92 5.13
N ILE A 31 10.61 -31.54 6.05
CA ILE A 31 11.93 -31.05 6.46
C ILE A 31 12.90 -31.00 5.28
N THR A 32 12.92 -32.06 4.47
CA THR A 32 13.77 -32.14 3.27
C THR A 32 13.39 -31.06 2.25
N TYR A 33 12.10 -30.78 2.05
CA TYR A 33 11.63 -29.70 1.19
C TYR A 33 12.05 -28.32 1.72
N GLU A 34 11.87 -28.05 3.01
CA GLU A 34 12.23 -26.77 3.62
C GLU A 34 13.74 -26.50 3.58
N LYS A 35 14.57 -27.55 3.68
CA LYS A 35 16.03 -27.48 3.49
C LYS A 35 16.45 -27.33 2.03
N GLY A 36 15.55 -27.58 1.07
CA GLY A 36 15.86 -27.58 -0.35
C GLY A 36 16.64 -28.80 -0.83
N GLU A 37 16.66 -29.88 -0.05
CA GLU A 37 17.30 -31.16 -0.41
C GLU A 37 16.44 -31.96 -1.42
N SER A 38 15.13 -31.69 -1.45
CA SER A 38 14.18 -32.24 -2.42
C SER A 38 13.13 -31.18 -2.76
N THR A 39 12.34 -31.44 -3.80
CA THR A 39 11.31 -30.52 -4.30
C THR A 39 9.93 -31.13 -4.11
N PRO A 40 8.94 -30.40 -3.57
CA PRO A 40 7.56 -30.88 -3.54
C PRO A 40 7.02 -31.01 -4.95
N ASP A 41 6.17 -32.01 -5.18
CA ASP A 41 5.52 -32.20 -6.47
C ASP A 41 4.28 -31.29 -6.64
N ALA A 42 3.70 -31.30 -7.84
CA ALA A 42 2.51 -30.50 -8.13
C ALA A 42 1.28 -30.92 -7.31
N THR A 43 1.18 -32.20 -6.92
CA THR A 43 0.07 -32.72 -6.10
C THR A 43 0.14 -32.14 -4.69
N TYR A 44 1.30 -32.18 -4.05
CA TYR A 44 1.57 -31.53 -2.78
C TYR A 44 1.23 -30.04 -2.84
N LEU A 45 1.70 -29.34 -3.89
CA LEU A 45 1.47 -27.89 -4.03
C LEU A 45 -0.01 -27.56 -4.20
N ASN A 46 -0.76 -28.39 -4.93
CA ASN A 46 -2.21 -28.23 -5.08
C ASN A 46 -2.95 -28.41 -3.75
N LEU A 47 -2.58 -29.42 -2.95
CA LEU A 47 -3.21 -29.67 -1.66
C LEU A 47 -2.97 -28.51 -0.69
N VAL A 48 -1.73 -28.05 -0.56
CA VAL A 48 -1.42 -26.94 0.35
C VAL A 48 -1.96 -25.60 -0.15
N ALA A 49 -2.19 -25.44 -1.47
CA ALA A 49 -2.86 -24.26 -2.02
C ALA A 49 -4.30 -24.13 -1.48
N GLY A 50 -5.02 -25.24 -1.33
CA GLY A 50 -6.37 -25.25 -0.74
C GLY A 50 -6.41 -24.76 0.71
N GLU A 51 -5.27 -24.85 1.40
CA GLU A 51 -5.07 -24.37 2.78
C GLU A 51 -4.56 -22.93 2.84
N GLY A 52 -4.51 -22.24 1.71
CA GLY A 52 -4.14 -20.83 1.60
C GLY A 52 -2.64 -20.58 1.44
N VAL A 53 -1.84 -21.58 1.08
CA VAL A 53 -0.42 -21.39 0.72
C VAL A 53 -0.31 -20.67 -0.63
N ASP A 54 0.53 -19.64 -0.68
CA ASP A 54 0.84 -18.94 -1.92
C ASP A 54 1.84 -19.75 -2.78
N VAL A 55 1.32 -20.65 -3.62
CA VAL A 55 2.14 -21.49 -4.50
C VAL A 55 2.98 -20.66 -5.48
N GLN A 56 2.46 -19.54 -5.97
CA GLN A 56 3.22 -18.66 -6.85
C GLN A 56 4.46 -18.12 -6.13
N TYR A 57 4.31 -17.68 -4.88
CA TYR A 57 5.43 -17.24 -4.07
C TYR A 57 6.45 -18.35 -3.83
N VAL A 58 5.97 -19.54 -3.44
CA VAL A 58 6.84 -20.70 -3.19
C VAL A 58 7.70 -21.03 -4.42
N ILE A 59 7.13 -21.00 -5.63
CA ILE A 59 7.84 -21.34 -6.88
C ILE A 59 8.68 -20.15 -7.37
N THR A 60 8.07 -18.97 -7.54
CA THR A 60 8.66 -17.84 -8.27
C THR A 60 9.36 -16.81 -7.38
N GLY A 61 8.95 -16.70 -6.12
CA GLY A 61 9.45 -15.71 -5.16
C GLY A 61 8.70 -14.40 -5.22
N VAL A 62 7.73 -14.29 -6.12
CA VAL A 62 6.80 -13.17 -6.24
C VAL A 62 5.50 -13.55 -5.55
N ARG A 63 5.09 -12.77 -4.55
CA ARG A 63 3.82 -13.00 -3.85
C ARG A 63 2.64 -12.84 -4.81
N SER A 64 1.73 -13.79 -4.77
CA SER A 64 0.47 -13.73 -5.48
C SER A 64 -0.43 -12.71 -4.82
N SER A 65 -1.16 -11.98 -5.67
CA SER A 65 -2.33 -11.21 -5.25
C SER A 65 -3.54 -12.09 -4.94
N ALA A 66 -3.37 -13.40 -4.73
CA ALA A 66 -4.45 -14.33 -4.41
C ALA A 66 -4.79 -14.34 -2.91
N ALA A 67 -3.86 -13.96 -2.03
CA ALA A 67 -4.10 -13.82 -0.59
C ALA A 67 -4.71 -12.45 -0.22
N LEU A 68 -5.47 -11.85 -1.13
CA LEU A 68 -6.10 -10.57 -0.88
C LEU A 68 -7.39 -10.74 -0.09
N THR A 69 -7.60 -9.88 0.89
CA THR A 69 -8.89 -9.76 1.56
C THR A 69 -9.96 -9.26 0.58
N ARG A 70 -11.24 -9.42 0.93
CA ARG A 70 -12.36 -9.09 0.03
C ARG A 70 -12.33 -7.61 -0.41
N ASP A 71 -11.96 -6.72 0.49
CA ASP A 71 -11.80 -5.28 0.24
C ASP A 71 -10.59 -4.99 -0.66
N GLU A 72 -9.49 -5.72 -0.52
CA GLU A 72 -8.33 -5.62 -1.41
C GLU A 72 -8.63 -6.11 -2.83
N ILE A 73 -9.41 -7.19 -2.96
CA ILE A 73 -9.90 -7.68 -4.26
C ILE A 73 -10.76 -6.60 -4.92
N GLU A 74 -11.73 -6.04 -4.20
CA GLU A 74 -12.60 -4.97 -4.70
C GLU A 74 -11.81 -3.73 -5.13
N LEU A 75 -10.79 -3.34 -4.34
CA LEU A 75 -9.92 -2.22 -4.65
C LEU A 75 -9.17 -2.45 -5.97
N ILE A 76 -8.59 -3.63 -6.17
CA ILE A 76 -7.85 -3.95 -7.40
C ILE A 76 -8.77 -4.01 -8.61
N GLU A 77 -9.94 -4.60 -8.49
CA GLU A 77 -10.94 -4.64 -9.58
C GLU A 77 -11.31 -3.24 -10.03
N LYS A 78 -11.69 -2.37 -9.08
CA LYS A 78 -12.04 -0.97 -9.36
C LYS A 78 -10.84 -0.19 -9.92
N TYR A 79 -9.66 -0.38 -9.34
CA TYR A 79 -8.44 0.28 -9.80
C TYR A 79 -8.13 -0.09 -11.25
N ARG A 80 -8.16 -1.37 -11.62
CA ARG A 80 -7.85 -1.83 -12.99
C ARG A 80 -8.81 -1.25 -14.04
N ALA A 81 -10.10 -1.19 -13.72
CA ALA A 81 -11.15 -0.64 -14.59
C ALA A 81 -11.13 0.90 -14.72
N ALA A 82 -10.42 1.61 -13.82
CA ALA A 82 -10.47 3.06 -13.76
C ALA A 82 -9.60 3.77 -14.84
N PRO A 83 -10.00 4.98 -15.29
CA PRO A 83 -9.16 5.84 -16.13
C PRO A 83 -7.86 6.28 -15.43
N LEU A 84 -6.85 6.67 -16.20
CA LEU A 84 -5.52 7.02 -15.67
C LEU A 84 -5.56 8.09 -14.57
N ALA A 85 -6.39 9.13 -14.73
CA ALA A 85 -6.55 10.18 -13.74
C ALA A 85 -7.06 9.67 -12.38
N VAL A 86 -7.95 8.67 -12.40
CA VAL A 86 -8.51 8.06 -11.18
C VAL A 86 -7.48 7.13 -10.53
N LYS A 87 -6.72 6.38 -11.34
CA LYS A 87 -5.59 5.57 -10.85
C LYS A 87 -4.55 6.44 -10.14
N SER A 88 -4.16 7.57 -10.75
CA SER A 88 -3.22 8.51 -10.13
C SER A 88 -3.77 9.13 -8.85
N ALA A 89 -5.07 9.46 -8.82
CA ALA A 89 -5.71 9.99 -7.62
C ALA A 89 -5.76 8.95 -6.49
N ALA A 90 -6.10 7.70 -6.79
CA ALA A 90 -6.12 6.62 -5.81
C ALA A 90 -4.72 6.38 -5.20
N ILE A 91 -3.67 6.31 -6.02
CA ILE A 91 -2.30 6.21 -5.52
C ILE A 91 -1.92 7.44 -4.70
N GLY A 92 -2.26 8.65 -5.17
CA GLY A 92 -1.98 9.90 -4.47
C GLY A 92 -2.63 9.94 -3.09
N ALA A 93 -3.89 9.52 -2.99
CA ALA A 93 -4.63 9.45 -1.73
C ALA A 93 -4.01 8.43 -0.75
N LEU A 94 -3.69 7.23 -1.23
CA LEU A 94 -3.03 6.20 -0.42
C LEU A 94 -1.64 6.63 0.07
N THR A 95 -0.91 7.39 -0.75
CA THR A 95 0.42 7.91 -0.40
C THR A 95 0.33 9.08 0.57
N ALA A 96 -0.62 10.00 0.37
CA ALA A 96 -0.80 11.17 1.22
C ALA A 96 -1.41 10.82 2.59
N GLY A 97 -2.31 9.84 2.66
CA GLY A 97 -2.92 9.35 3.90
C GLY A 97 -1.95 8.60 4.83
N ALA A 98 -0.74 8.27 4.36
CA ALA A 98 0.34 7.70 5.18
C ALA A 98 1.20 8.77 5.89
N LEU A 99 1.00 10.06 5.56
CA LEU A 99 1.60 11.17 6.29
C LEU A 99 0.68 11.53 7.48
N PRO A 100 1.24 11.91 8.65
CA PRO A 100 0.41 12.40 9.74
C PRO A 100 -0.46 13.55 9.24
N GLU A 101 -1.70 13.65 9.75
CA GLU A 101 -2.64 14.75 9.50
C GLU A 101 -2.02 16.09 9.94
N ALA A 102 -1.09 16.59 9.14
CA ALA A 102 -0.72 17.98 9.16
C ALA A 102 -1.85 18.69 8.43
N SER A 103 -2.90 19.05 9.18
CA SER A 103 -3.81 20.10 8.76
C SER A 103 -2.94 21.24 8.24
N PRO A 104 -2.96 21.58 6.94
CA PRO A 104 -2.14 22.68 6.47
C PRO A 104 -2.80 23.93 7.02
N LYS A 105 -2.32 24.37 8.19
CA LYS A 105 -2.59 25.70 8.70
C LYS A 105 -1.85 26.64 7.75
N PHE A 106 -2.50 26.99 6.65
CA PHE A 106 -2.07 28.10 5.82
C PHE A 106 -2.21 29.36 6.67
N ALA A 107 -1.14 29.71 7.38
CA ALA A 107 -1.00 30.99 8.07
C ALA A 107 -0.30 31.95 7.11
N ILE A 108 -0.99 33.02 6.73
CA ILE A 108 -0.36 34.16 6.03
C ILE A 108 -0.07 35.20 7.11
N ASP A 109 1.21 35.45 7.39
CA ASP A 109 1.64 36.57 8.25
C ASP A 109 1.55 37.87 7.43
N PHE A 110 0.64 38.76 7.81
CA PHE A 110 0.43 40.03 7.13
C PHE A 110 1.30 41.17 7.68
N GLY A 111 2.21 40.91 8.63
CA GLY A 111 3.04 41.94 9.24
C GLY A 111 2.22 43.12 9.81
N SER A 112 2.78 44.33 9.82
CA SER A 112 2.16 45.55 10.36
C SER A 112 1.05 46.13 9.47
N ALA A 113 0.05 45.32 9.10
CA ALA A 113 -1.15 45.79 8.44
C ALA A 113 -2.09 46.45 9.47
N THR A 114 -2.38 47.73 9.30
CA THR A 114 -3.41 48.44 10.08
C THR A 114 -4.76 48.25 9.40
N ILE A 115 -5.60 47.38 9.96
CA ILE A 115 -6.97 47.17 9.50
C ILE A 115 -7.90 47.91 10.47
N GLY A 116 -8.74 48.81 9.96
CA GLY A 116 -9.73 49.54 10.76
C GLY A 116 -10.78 48.61 11.39
N GLN A 117 -11.50 49.08 12.41
CA GLN A 117 -12.47 48.25 13.13
C GLN A 117 -13.73 47.95 12.28
N ASN A 118 -14.32 46.76 12.50
CA ASN A 118 -15.58 46.23 11.93
C ASN A 118 -15.57 45.74 10.47
N ASN A 119 -14.60 44.89 10.07
CA ASN A 119 -14.72 44.14 8.82
C ASN A 119 -14.90 42.63 9.07
N THR A 120 -16.11 42.13 8.84
CA THR A 120 -16.38 40.70 8.71
C THR A 120 -16.42 40.36 7.24
N VAL A 121 -15.43 39.63 6.74
CA VAL A 121 -15.45 39.12 5.36
C VAL A 121 -16.05 37.72 5.39
N THR A 122 -17.27 37.58 4.87
CA THR A 122 -17.94 36.29 4.74
C THR A 122 -18.06 35.91 3.27
N GLY A 123 -17.31 34.88 2.85
CA GLY A 123 -17.49 34.17 1.58
C GLY A 123 -17.16 34.94 0.30
N GLY A 124 -16.02 34.64 -0.33
CA GLY A 124 -15.70 35.11 -1.68
C GLY A 124 -14.23 34.91 -2.07
N SER A 125 -13.97 34.66 -3.35
CA SER A 125 -12.63 34.75 -3.94
C SER A 125 -12.37 36.21 -4.36
N HIS A 126 -11.34 36.84 -3.77
CA HIS A 126 -10.97 38.21 -4.09
C HIS A 126 -9.60 38.25 -4.77
N ALA A 127 -9.53 38.89 -5.94
CA ALA A 127 -8.28 39.15 -6.63
C ALA A 127 -7.63 40.41 -6.04
N PHE A 128 -6.39 40.28 -5.55
CA PHE A 128 -5.61 41.42 -5.07
C PHE A 128 -4.67 41.89 -6.18
N ASN A 129 -4.87 43.12 -6.67
CA ASN A 129 -3.95 43.75 -7.61
C ASN A 129 -2.91 44.57 -6.84
N VAL A 130 -1.66 44.17 -6.90
CA VAL A 130 -0.53 44.90 -6.31
C VAL A 130 0.00 45.89 -7.35
N THR A 131 -0.15 47.19 -7.11
CA THR A 131 0.46 48.23 -7.94
C THR A 131 1.69 48.79 -7.25
N THR A 132 2.87 48.55 -7.82
CA THR A 132 4.13 49.13 -7.32
C THR A 132 4.36 50.50 -7.94
N LYS A 133 4.70 51.50 -7.10
CA LYS A 133 5.05 52.84 -7.58
C LYS A 133 6.50 52.85 -8.08
N PRO A 134 6.81 53.41 -9.26
CA PRO A 134 8.17 53.37 -9.79
C PRO A 134 9.13 54.20 -8.91
N PRO A 135 10.41 53.80 -8.82
CA PRO A 135 11.37 54.43 -7.95
C PRO A 135 11.67 55.88 -8.40
N ARG A 136 11.74 56.78 -7.42
CA ARG A 136 11.96 58.21 -7.62
C ARG A 136 13.43 58.45 -8.01
N LYS A 137 13.70 58.98 -9.21
CA LYS A 137 15.06 59.38 -9.63
C LYS A 137 15.61 60.47 -8.70
N LYS A 138 16.75 60.21 -8.06
CA LYS A 138 17.49 61.23 -7.30
C LYS A 138 18.18 62.18 -8.28
N LYS A 139 18.02 63.49 -8.05
CA LYS A 139 18.86 64.53 -8.64
C LYS A 139 20.19 64.59 -7.90
#